data_AF-A0A9D7I0I4-F1
#
_entry.id   AF-A0A9D7I0I4-F1
#
_cell.length_a   1.000
_cell.length_b   1.000
_cell.length_c   1.000
_cell.angle_alpha   90.00
_cell.angle_beta   90.00
_cell.angle_gamma   90.00
#
_symmetry.space_group_name_H-M   'P 1'
#
loop_
_entity.id
_entity.type
_entity.pdbx_description
1 polymer ?
#
loop_
_entity_poly.entity_id
_entity_poly.type
_entity_poly.pdbx_seq_one_letter_code
_entity_poly.pdbx_strand_id
1 'polypeptide(L)'
;MLPSEFSIPIDKFGEQDRKTHLQKFFPFILRRTKRTGSKRSSGKTKMILFCEMESKQRNIYDAYRNDFRNQILGTIETQGIQKSQLTILQGLMKLRQICDSPAILNEQEKFENHSIKLDDELAGDYRKYWRS
;
A
#
# COMPACT_ATOMS: atom_id res chain seq x y z
N MET A 1 26.89 -2.45 -1.75
CA MET A 1 27.84 -2.66 -0.63
C MET A 1 27.43 -1.89 0.63
N LEU A 2 27.09 -0.59 0.55
CA LEU A 2 26.67 0.23 1.71
C LEU A 2 25.34 -0.11 2.43
N PRO A 3 24.27 -0.63 1.76
CA PRO A 3 22.95 -0.72 2.42
C PRO A 3 22.87 -1.76 3.54
N SER A 4 23.43 -2.96 3.35
CA SER A 4 23.30 -4.06 4.33
C SER A 4 24.12 -3.81 5.59
N GLU A 5 25.27 -3.16 5.47
CA GLU A 5 26.14 -2.86 6.59
C GLU A 5 25.51 -1.86 7.55
N PHE A 6 24.81 -0.83 7.08
CA PHE A 6 24.26 0.20 7.97
C PHE A 6 22.75 0.11 8.21
N SER A 7 21.94 -0.34 7.24
CA SER A 7 20.47 -0.32 7.36
C SER A 7 19.95 -1.30 8.41
N ILE A 8 20.38 -2.57 8.38
CA ILE A 8 19.90 -3.58 9.35
C ILE A 8 20.22 -3.21 10.80
N PRO A 9 21.47 -2.87 11.18
CA PRO A 9 21.79 -2.52 12.57
C PRO A 9 21.20 -1.20 13.05
N ILE A 10 21.04 -0.21 12.16
CA ILE A 10 20.42 1.08 12.55
C ILE A 10 18.89 0.93 12.67
N ASP A 11 18.25 0.29 11.69
CA ASP A 11 16.78 0.25 11.62
C ASP A 11 16.17 -0.83 12.54
N LYS A 12 16.85 -1.97 12.74
CA LYS A 12 16.34 -3.06 13.59
C LYS A 12 16.90 -3.09 15.01
N PHE A 13 18.16 -2.68 15.19
CA PHE A 13 18.87 -2.84 16.47
C PHE A 13 19.20 -1.50 17.15
N GLY A 14 18.92 -0.36 16.49
CA GLY A 14 19.07 0.97 17.10
C GLY A 14 20.52 1.37 17.41
N GLU A 15 21.50 0.71 16.79
CA GLU A 15 22.93 0.85 17.05
C GLU A 15 23.43 2.28 16.73
N GLN A 16 23.63 3.09 17.77
CA GLN A 16 24.00 4.51 17.63
C GLN A 16 25.41 4.68 17.02
N ASP A 17 26.33 3.77 17.29
CA ASP A 17 27.71 3.82 16.78
C ASP A 17 27.76 3.63 15.26
N ARG A 18 26.88 2.79 14.71
CA ARG A 18 26.77 2.62 13.25
C ARG A 18 26.12 3.82 12.59
N LYS A 19 25.20 4.49 13.27
CA LYS A 19 24.58 5.73 12.82
C LYS A 19 25.56 6.90 12.80
N THR A 20 26.39 7.07 13.83
CA THR A 20 27.42 8.12 13.87
C THR A 20 28.52 7.86 12.84
N HIS A 21 28.90 6.59 12.62
CA HIS A 21 29.81 6.23 11.54
C HIS A 21 29.23 6.55 10.16
N LEU A 22 27.96 6.24 9.90
CA LEU A 22 27.29 6.60 8.64
C LEU A 22 27.25 8.13 8.42
N GLN A 23 27.07 8.93 9.48
CA GLN A 23 27.08 10.39 9.39
C GLN A 23 28.44 10.96 8.93
N LYS A 24 29.56 10.26 9.16
CA LYS A 24 30.88 10.68 8.66
C LYS A 24 30.99 10.62 7.13
N PHE A 25 30.15 9.83 6.47
CA PHE A 25 30.05 9.75 5.01
C PHE A 25 29.08 10.79 4.42
N PHE A 26 28.24 11.42 5.24
CA PHE A 26 27.28 12.45 4.82
C PHE A 26 27.90 13.64 4.04
N PRO A 27 29.12 14.16 4.36
CA PRO A 27 29.74 15.22 3.56
C PRO A 27 30.10 14.80 2.12
N PHE A 28 30.14 13.50 1.82
CA PHE A 28 30.41 12.97 0.48
C PHE A 28 29.12 12.58 -0.27
N ILE A 29 27.94 12.73 0.35
CA ILE A 29 26.64 12.41 -0.24
C ILE A 29 25.87 13.71 -0.47
N LEU A 30 25.79 14.15 -1.72
CA LEU A 30 24.95 15.29 -2.12
C LEU A 30 23.46 14.90 -2.09
N ARG A 31 22.80 15.18 -0.97
CA ARG A 31 21.34 15.00 -0.82
C ARG A 31 20.59 16.30 -1.14
N ARG A 32 19.99 16.41 -2.32
CA ARG A 32 18.98 17.46 -2.58
C ARG A 32 17.75 17.19 -1.72
N THR A 33 17.47 18.07 -0.76
CA THR A 33 16.19 18.09 -0.04
C THR A 33 15.27 19.09 -0.73
N LYS A 34 13.98 18.76 -0.89
CA LYS A 34 12.97 19.69 -1.42
C LYS A 34 12.84 21.02 -0.65
N ARG A 35 13.53 21.19 0.49
CA ARG A 35 13.61 22.44 1.25
C ARG A 35 14.50 23.50 0.58
N THR A 36 15.47 23.13 -0.27
CA THR A 36 16.42 24.09 -0.87
C THR A 36 15.98 24.67 -2.22
N GLY A 37 14.82 24.26 -2.73
CA GLY A 37 14.24 24.77 -3.98
C GLY A 37 12.84 25.35 -3.75
N SER A 38 12.71 26.65 -3.97
CA SER A 38 11.48 27.46 -3.98
C SER A 38 10.78 27.71 -2.63
N LYS A 39 10.86 28.95 -2.16
CA LYS A 39 10.00 29.59 -1.12
C LYS A 39 8.49 29.61 -1.46
N ARG A 40 8.06 28.88 -2.49
CA ARG A 40 6.70 28.89 -3.04
C ARG A 40 6.14 27.47 -3.20
N SER A 41 6.46 26.57 -2.27
CA SER A 41 5.65 25.36 -2.12
C SER A 41 4.44 25.74 -1.28
N SER A 42 3.26 25.83 -1.90
CA SER A 42 2.04 25.59 -1.13
C SER A 42 2.24 24.25 -0.39
N GLY A 43 1.87 24.21 0.89
CA GLY A 43 2.08 23.03 1.72
C GLY A 43 1.47 21.77 1.08
N LYS A 44 1.95 20.58 1.48
CA LYS A 44 1.28 19.34 1.09
C LYS A 44 -0.05 19.25 1.82
N THR A 45 -1.15 19.52 1.13
CA THR A 45 -2.49 19.26 1.65
C THR A 45 -2.83 17.78 1.42
N LYS A 46 -3.22 17.09 2.49
CA LYS A 46 -3.77 15.73 2.40
C LYS A 46 -5.28 15.83 2.48
N MET A 47 -5.98 15.18 1.55
CA MET A 47 -7.42 15.03 1.56
C MET A 47 -7.73 13.53 1.66
N ILE A 48 -8.68 13.17 2.51
CA ILE A 48 -9.14 11.78 2.67
C ILE A 48 -10.52 11.71 2.01
N LEU A 49 -10.64 10.95 0.92
CA LEU A 49 -11.93 10.57 0.35
C LEU A 49 -12.33 9.20 0.90
N PHE A 50 -13.62 9.06 1.21
CA PHE A 50 -14.24 7.78 1.52
C PHE A 50 -15.06 7.35 0.32
N CYS A 51 -14.76 6.18 -0.22
CA CYS A 51 -15.41 5.60 -1.39
C CYS A 51 -16.10 4.30 -0.95
N GLU A 52 -17.40 4.16 -1.22
CA GLU A 52 -18.16 2.94 -0.89
C GLU A 52 -18.21 2.00 -2.08
N MET A 53 -17.84 0.72 -1.90
CA MET A 53 -17.93 -0.25 -3.00
C MET A 53 -19.37 -0.42 -3.48
N GLU A 54 -19.56 -0.34 -4.80
CA GLU A 54 -20.81 -0.69 -5.45
C GLU A 54 -21.16 -2.17 -5.27
N SER A 55 -22.44 -2.51 -5.44
CA SER A 55 -22.97 -3.86 -5.19
C SER A 55 -22.22 -4.96 -5.96
N LYS A 56 -21.90 -4.75 -7.23
CA LYS A 56 -21.15 -5.73 -8.04
C LYS A 56 -19.75 -5.99 -7.49
N GLN A 57 -19.00 -4.92 -7.22
CA GLN A 57 -17.64 -5.01 -6.67
C GLN A 57 -17.65 -5.64 -5.27
N ARG A 58 -18.65 -5.28 -4.45
CA ARG A 58 -18.85 -5.83 -3.10
C ARG A 58 -19.15 -7.33 -3.12
N ASN A 59 -19.98 -7.80 -4.04
CA ASN A 59 -20.28 -9.22 -4.18
C ASN A 59 -19.01 -10.04 -4.50
N ILE A 60 -18.16 -9.53 -5.41
CA ILE A 60 -16.89 -10.17 -5.74
C ILE A 60 -15.96 -10.17 -4.51
N TYR A 61 -15.86 -9.02 -3.82
CA TYR A 61 -15.06 -8.89 -2.61
C TYR A 61 -15.46 -9.90 -1.53
N ASP A 62 -16.77 -10.02 -1.26
CA ASP A 62 -17.27 -10.91 -0.21
C ASP A 62 -17.10 -12.39 -0.57
N ALA A 63 -17.23 -12.76 -1.85
CA ALA A 63 -16.94 -14.11 -2.32
C ALA A 63 -15.48 -14.50 -2.02
N TYR A 64 -14.51 -13.69 -2.48
CA TYR A 64 -13.09 -13.93 -2.22
C TYR A 64 -12.74 -13.89 -0.72
N ARG A 65 -13.36 -12.97 0.03
CA ARG A 65 -13.15 -12.86 1.48
C ARG A 65 -13.55 -14.14 2.21
N ASN A 66 -14.70 -14.71 1.85
CA ASN A 66 -15.19 -15.94 2.45
C ASN A 66 -14.31 -17.14 2.06
N ASP A 67 -13.92 -17.26 0.80
CA ASP A 67 -13.04 -18.33 0.32
C ASP A 67 -11.68 -18.31 1.03
N PHE A 68 -11.01 -17.15 1.07
CA PHE A 68 -9.74 -17.04 1.78
C PHE A 68 -9.89 -17.28 3.28
N ARG A 69 -10.98 -16.82 3.90
CA ARG A 69 -11.24 -17.09 5.32
C ARG A 69 -11.31 -18.59 5.58
N ASN A 70 -12.07 -19.33 4.79
CA ASN A 70 -12.21 -20.78 4.93
C ASN A 70 -10.87 -21.49 4.71
N GLN A 71 -10.14 -21.12 3.65
CA GLN A 71 -8.82 -21.68 3.34
C GLN A 71 -7.81 -21.42 4.46
N ILE A 72 -7.77 -20.19 5.00
CA ILE A 72 -6.86 -19.82 6.09
C ILE A 72 -7.20 -20.62 7.34
N LEU A 73 -8.47 -20.71 7.73
CA LEU A 73 -8.89 -21.47 8.90
C LEU A 73 -8.52 -22.96 8.77
N GLY A 74 -8.81 -23.59 7.62
CA GLY A 74 -8.43 -24.98 7.38
C GLY A 74 -6.90 -25.19 7.39
N THR A 75 -6.13 -24.24 6.87
CA THR A 75 -4.65 -24.30 6.90
C THR A 75 -4.12 -24.18 8.33
N ILE A 76 -4.72 -23.30 9.14
CA ILE A 76 -4.33 -23.13 10.54
C ILE A 76 -4.64 -24.39 11.35
N GLU A 77 -5.82 -24.99 11.16
CA GLU A 77 -6.22 -26.23 11.85
C GLU A 77 -5.29 -27.40 11.51
N THR A 78 -4.84 -27.50 10.25
CA THR A 78 -4.03 -28.64 9.78
C THR A 78 -2.52 -28.45 9.97
N GLN A 79 -2.00 -27.23 9.83
CA GLN A 79 -0.55 -26.96 9.75
C GLN A 79 -0.06 -25.91 10.75
N GLY A 80 -0.97 -25.29 11.50
CA GLY A 80 -0.66 -24.23 12.44
C GLY A 80 -0.40 -22.86 11.78
N ILE A 81 -0.47 -21.81 12.59
CA ILE A 81 -0.46 -20.42 12.10
C ILE A 81 0.85 -19.98 11.43
N GLN A 82 1.97 -20.61 11.78
CA GLN A 82 3.25 -20.27 11.15
C GLN A 82 3.29 -20.65 9.67
N LYS A 83 2.57 -21.72 9.27
CA LYS A 83 2.51 -22.19 7.89
C LYS A 83 1.45 -21.47 7.05
N SER A 84 0.50 -20.76 7.68
CA SER A 84 -0.57 -20.03 6.98
C SER A 84 -0.21 -18.59 6.58
N GLN A 85 0.97 -18.08 6.95
CA GLN A 85 1.35 -16.67 6.73
C GLN A 85 1.31 -16.25 5.25
N LEU A 86 1.79 -17.11 4.35
CA LEU A 86 1.79 -16.82 2.92
C LEU A 86 0.36 -16.74 2.37
N THR A 87 -0.50 -17.67 2.77
CA THR A 87 -1.93 -17.69 2.39
C THR A 87 -2.66 -16.45 2.88
N ILE A 88 -2.40 -16.01 4.11
CA ILE A 88 -2.95 -14.76 4.66
C ILE A 88 -2.53 -13.56 3.81
N LEU A 89 -1.23 -13.46 3.48
CA LEU A 89 -0.71 -12.37 2.68
C LEU A 89 -1.33 -12.34 1.28
N GLN A 90 -1.45 -13.51 0.64
CA GLN A 90 -2.09 -13.65 -0.67
C GLN A 90 -3.55 -13.21 -0.62
N GLY A 91 -4.32 -13.64 0.38
CA GLY A 91 -5.70 -13.21 0.56
C GLY A 91 -5.82 -11.70 0.74
N LEU A 92 -5.00 -11.10 1.59
CA LEU A 92 -4.99 -9.64 1.79
C LEU A 92 -4.61 -8.87 0.52
N MET A 93 -3.64 -9.37 -0.25
CA MET A 93 -3.26 -8.76 -1.53
C MET A 93 -4.42 -8.78 -2.52
N LYS A 94 -5.10 -9.92 -2.67
CA LYS A 94 -6.24 -10.07 -3.59
C LYS A 94 -7.40 -9.19 -3.19
N LEU A 95 -7.74 -9.14 -1.90
CA LEU A 95 -8.79 -8.24 -1.38
C LEU A 95 -8.46 -6.78 -1.66
N ARG A 96 -7.19 -6.35 -1.49
CA ARG A 96 -6.77 -4.99 -1.82
C ARG A 96 -6.92 -4.69 -3.32
N GLN A 97 -6.53 -5.63 -4.19
CA GLN A 97 -6.73 -5.48 -5.63
C GLN A 97 -8.21 -5.30 -5.97
N ILE A 98 -9.10 -6.11 -5.38
CA ILE A 98 -10.55 -5.99 -5.59
C ILE A 98 -11.07 -4.63 -5.13
N CYS A 99 -10.59 -4.10 -3.99
CA CYS A 99 -10.97 -2.76 -3.53
C CYS A 99 -10.61 -1.65 -4.54
N ASP A 100 -9.46 -1.78 -5.22
CA ASP A 100 -9.05 -0.82 -6.25
C ASP A 100 -9.84 -1.07 -7.56
N SER A 101 -9.86 -2.29 -8.06
CA SER A 101 -10.71 -2.77 -9.18
C SER A 101 -10.64 -4.30 -9.31
N PRO A 102 -11.77 -5.03 -9.42
CA PRO A 102 -11.77 -6.46 -9.71
C PRO A 102 -11.02 -6.84 -10.99
N ALA A 103 -10.94 -5.94 -11.98
CA ALA A 103 -10.23 -6.19 -13.24
C ALA A 103 -8.70 -6.28 -13.07
N ILE A 104 -8.14 -5.88 -11.92
CA ILE A 104 -6.70 -6.02 -11.60
C ILE A 104 -6.37 -7.49 -11.29
N LEU A 105 -7.36 -8.31 -10.95
CA LEU A 105 -7.17 -9.73 -10.71
C LEU A 105 -6.71 -10.41 -11.99
N ASN A 106 -5.52 -11.00 -11.95
CA ASN A 106 -4.99 -11.85 -13.01
C ASN A 106 -5.39 -13.31 -12.75
N GLU A 107 -6.70 -13.59 -12.82
CA GLU A 107 -7.28 -14.93 -12.66
C GLU A 107 -7.84 -15.43 -14.01
N GLN A 108 -8.24 -16.70 -14.09
CA GLN A 108 -8.89 -17.22 -15.31
C GLN A 108 -10.22 -16.50 -15.59
N GLU A 109 -10.93 -16.12 -14.52
CA GLU A 109 -12.16 -15.35 -14.59
C GLU A 109 -11.84 -13.87 -14.77
N LYS A 110 -12.29 -13.28 -15.87
CA LYS A 110 -12.10 -11.85 -16.15
C LYS A 110 -13.28 -11.07 -15.62
N PHE A 111 -13.02 -10.15 -14.70
CA PHE A 111 -14.03 -9.23 -14.20
C PHE A 111 -14.08 -7.96 -15.03
N GLU A 112 -15.29 -7.42 -15.21
CA GLU A 112 -15.47 -6.07 -15.74
C GLU A 112 -14.81 -5.03 -14.84
N ASN A 113 -14.38 -3.91 -15.42
CA ASN A 113 -13.72 -2.85 -14.68
C ASN A 113 -14.73 -2.05 -13.84
N HIS A 114 -15.05 -2.56 -12.66
CA HIS A 114 -15.83 -1.88 -11.64
C HIS A 114 -14.87 -1.24 -10.62
N SER A 115 -14.54 0.04 -10.77
CA SER A 115 -13.57 0.73 -9.92
C SER A 115 -14.16 2.02 -9.34
N ILE A 116 -14.78 1.91 -8.17
CA ILE A 116 -15.36 3.09 -7.50
C ILE A 116 -14.32 4.20 -7.28
N LYS A 117 -13.05 3.85 -7.07
CA LYS A 117 -11.99 4.82 -6.85
C LYS A 117 -11.72 5.66 -8.10
N LEU A 118 -11.73 5.04 -9.29
CA LEU A 118 -11.59 5.79 -10.54
C LEU A 118 -12.85 6.63 -10.79
N ASP A 119 -14.03 6.09 -10.48
CA ASP A 119 -15.29 6.81 -10.64
C ASP A 119 -15.37 8.02 -9.70
N ASP A 120 -14.98 7.89 -8.43
CA ASP A 120 -14.95 8.97 -7.43
C ASP A 120 -13.82 9.98 -7.69
N GLU A 121 -12.68 9.57 -8.23
CA GLU A 121 -11.62 10.51 -8.65
C GLU A 121 -12.06 11.35 -9.86
N LEU A 122 -12.90 10.79 -10.75
CA LEU A 122 -13.46 11.49 -11.92
C LEU A 122 -14.71 12.31 -11.59
N ALA A 123 -15.56 11.82 -10.68
CA ALA A 123 -16.73 12.52 -10.15
C ALA A 123 -16.34 13.56 -9.08
N GLY A 124 -15.16 13.40 -8.50
CA GLY A 124 -14.46 14.34 -7.63
C GLY A 124 -14.25 15.67 -8.36
N ASP A 125 -15.23 16.54 -8.16
CA ASP A 125 -15.37 17.88 -8.70
C ASP A 125 -14.12 18.76 -8.46
N TYR A 126 -13.08 18.59 -9.28
CA TYR A 126 -11.98 19.54 -9.38
C TYR A 126 -12.47 20.95 -9.80
N ARG A 127 -13.74 21.13 -10.22
CA ARG A 127 -14.29 22.46 -10.56
C ARG A 127 -14.66 23.28 -9.32
N LYS A 128 -14.93 22.66 -8.17
CA LYS A 128 -15.25 23.40 -6.92
C LYS A 128 -14.03 24.01 -6.23
N TYR A 129 -12.84 23.45 -6.44
CA TYR A 129 -11.62 23.89 -5.73
C TYR A 129 -10.71 24.82 -6.53
N TRP A 130 -10.97 25.02 -7.84
CA TRP A 130 -10.16 25.88 -8.74
C TRP A 130 -10.93 27.08 -9.32
N ARG A 131 -12.10 27.41 -8.75
CA ARG A 131 -12.81 28.68 -9.01
C ARG A 131 -12.79 29.54 -7.74
N SER A 132 -11.64 30.09 -7.42
CA SER A 132 -11.45 31.33 -6.66
C SER A 132 -10.04 31.85 -6.90
#